data_AF-A0A942JH53-F1
#
_entry.id   AF-A0A942JH53-F1
#
_cell.length_a   1.000
_cell.length_b   1.000
_cell.length_c   1.000
_cell.angle_alpha   90.00
_cell.angle_beta   90.00
_cell.angle_gamma   90.00
#
_symmetry.space_group_name_H-M   'P 1'
#
loop_
_entity.id
_entity.type
_entity.pdbx_description
1 polymer ?
#
loop_
_entity_poly.entity_id
_entity_poly.type
_entity_poly.pdbx_seq_one_letter_code
_entity_poly.pdbx_strand_id
1 'polypeptide(L)'
;MTKAILIGNGFTLNLIRAYRDNDMMTSFSSEVPGLVHRVDEAFEVFRDVTLKNNDLYNVVQALYPSEDLYPSDDLYPRDNQIHPRNEIRQITIRKLEQLGFISPESIYDTYFVACGLLYSINKRTLVGVESYLKVAHMYIEQGLFARQDYEDIQRVATNVYFNFGKHGIRDVDNSIVDVEKIKREVRGYAHVFTTNYDTILDDILEEVGKFPYHLHGGFSVNHKNKNPDGRYGPDDAKLVWGINAGTKYRSLASGFDYSDFNYAAMRYGQSQLADYFDILEHEVFDEIHILGFSGENDGHVNQRIQKNRNIKTIVVYVKPDDVETLETRVRKEILFGGDLKRVALKSWDGFWSRCEK
;
A
#
# COMPACT_ATOMS: atom_id res chain seq x y z
N MET A 1 25.33 11.84 -6.28
CA MET A 1 24.37 10.76 -5.99
C MET A 1 22.98 11.30 -6.21
N THR A 2 22.26 10.74 -7.17
CA THR A 2 20.88 11.12 -7.48
C THR A 2 19.97 10.37 -6.51
N LYS A 3 19.14 11.12 -5.77
CA LYS A 3 18.27 10.55 -4.74
C LYS A 3 16.82 10.63 -5.16
N ALA A 4 16.10 9.54 -4.95
CA ALA A 4 14.65 9.50 -5.02
C ALA A 4 14.05 9.37 -3.61
N ILE A 5 12.77 9.73 -3.47
CA ILE A 5 11.98 9.44 -2.27
C ILE A 5 10.61 8.88 -2.65
N LEU A 6 10.16 7.86 -1.93
CA LEU A 6 8.81 7.33 -1.95
C LEU A 6 8.12 7.72 -0.64
N ILE A 7 7.01 8.46 -0.77
CA ILE A 7 6.22 8.98 0.34
C ILE A 7 4.88 8.23 0.41
N GLY A 8 4.54 7.68 1.57
CA GLY A 8 3.27 6.97 1.80
C GLY A 8 2.37 7.67 2.81
N ASN A 9 1.22 7.05 3.13
CA ASN A 9 0.16 7.65 3.96
C ASN A 9 0.66 8.05 5.36
N GLY A 10 1.69 7.36 5.86
CA GLY A 10 2.38 7.69 7.11
C GLY A 10 2.99 9.10 7.14
N PHE A 11 3.24 9.71 5.99
CA PHE A 11 3.64 11.10 5.90
C PHE A 11 2.44 12.04 6.08
N THR A 12 1.41 11.90 5.24
CA THR A 12 0.27 12.82 5.21
C THR A 12 -0.56 12.77 6.51
N LEU A 13 -0.64 11.63 7.21
CA LEU A 13 -1.32 11.54 8.51
C LEU A 13 -0.70 12.42 9.61
N ASN A 14 0.57 12.80 9.45
CA ASN A 14 1.26 13.73 10.36
C ASN A 14 0.99 15.20 9.99
N LEU A 15 0.45 15.45 8.80
CA LEU A 15 0.22 16.80 8.27
C LEU A 15 -1.24 17.23 8.38
N ILE A 16 -2.17 16.32 8.14
CA ILE A 16 -3.61 16.61 8.17
C ILE A 16 -4.26 15.66 9.18
N ARG A 17 -4.82 16.22 10.25
CA ARG A 17 -5.46 15.44 11.32
C ARG A 17 -6.54 14.49 10.81
N ALA A 18 -7.35 14.95 9.86
CA ALA A 18 -8.43 14.15 9.27
C ALA A 18 -7.93 12.84 8.63
N TYR A 19 -6.65 12.77 8.22
CA TYR A 19 -6.05 11.58 7.62
C TYR A 19 -5.44 10.60 8.61
N ARG A 20 -5.54 10.85 9.92
CA ARG A 20 -5.19 9.85 10.93
C ARG A 20 -6.13 8.66 10.81
N ASP A 21 -5.59 7.44 10.91
CA ASP A 21 -6.34 6.21 10.69
C ASP A 21 -7.67 6.15 11.45
N ASN A 22 -7.68 6.56 12.73
CA ASN A 22 -8.90 6.56 13.55
C ASN A 22 -9.93 7.57 13.04
N ASP A 23 -9.51 8.77 12.65
CA ASP A 23 -10.41 9.82 12.15
C ASP A 23 -10.98 9.42 10.79
N MET A 24 -10.12 8.93 9.87
CA MET A 24 -10.52 8.39 8.56
C MET A 24 -11.51 7.24 8.67
N MET A 25 -11.20 6.24 9.50
CA MET A 25 -12.06 5.07 9.65
C MET A 25 -13.37 5.44 10.36
N THR A 26 -13.38 6.44 11.24
CA THR A 26 -14.60 6.98 11.84
C THR A 26 -15.48 7.63 10.79
N SER A 27 -14.94 8.51 9.95
CA SER A 27 -15.66 9.13 8.84
C SER A 27 -16.22 8.09 7.87
N PHE A 28 -15.37 7.16 7.41
CA PHE A 28 -15.78 6.05 6.54
C PHE A 28 -16.93 5.22 7.13
N SER A 29 -16.80 4.83 8.41
CA SER A 29 -17.84 4.03 9.08
C SER A 29 -19.14 4.81 9.30
N SER A 30 -19.06 6.13 9.46
CA SER A 30 -20.26 6.97 9.62
C SER A 30 -21.07 7.13 8.34
N GLU A 31 -20.42 7.06 7.17
CA GLU A 31 -21.08 7.17 5.87
C GLU A 31 -21.78 5.87 5.43
N VAL A 32 -21.23 4.71 5.78
CA VAL A 32 -21.79 3.39 5.43
C VAL A 32 -21.79 2.40 6.60
N PRO A 33 -22.45 2.72 7.72
CA PRO A 33 -22.37 1.93 8.95
C PRO A 33 -22.89 0.50 8.77
N GLY A 34 -23.98 0.32 8.02
CA GLY A 34 -24.56 -1.01 7.77
C GLY A 34 -23.66 -1.91 6.94
N LEU A 35 -22.96 -1.35 5.95
CA LEU A 35 -22.03 -2.11 5.11
C LEU A 35 -20.76 -2.47 5.89
N VAL A 36 -20.21 -1.53 6.65
CA VAL A 36 -19.07 -1.76 7.54
C VAL A 36 -19.36 -2.87 8.54
N HIS A 37 -20.52 -2.83 9.21
CA HIS A 37 -20.93 -3.87 10.14
C HIS A 37 -21.00 -5.25 9.47
N ARG A 38 -21.70 -5.35 8.33
CA ARG A 38 -21.85 -6.63 7.60
C ARG A 38 -20.51 -7.21 7.17
N VAL A 39 -19.60 -6.39 6.65
CA VAL A 39 -18.26 -6.84 6.21
C VAL A 39 -17.41 -7.29 7.39
N ASP A 40 -17.46 -6.56 8.51
CA ASP A 40 -16.72 -6.92 9.72
C ASP A 40 -17.23 -8.23 10.34
N GLU A 41 -18.55 -8.38 10.44
CA GLU A 41 -19.25 -9.59 10.93
C GLU A 41 -18.92 -10.81 10.06
N ALA A 42 -18.89 -10.65 8.73
CA ALA A 42 -18.51 -11.72 7.80
C ALA A 42 -17.05 -12.20 7.98
N PHE A 43 -16.18 -11.36 8.55
CA PHE A 43 -14.79 -11.71 8.85
C PHE A 43 -14.59 -12.25 10.27
N GLU A 44 -15.54 -12.03 11.18
CA GLU A 44 -15.41 -12.35 12.61
C GLU A 44 -15.09 -13.83 12.86
N VAL A 45 -15.65 -14.73 12.04
CA VAL A 45 -15.41 -16.19 12.07
C VAL A 45 -13.93 -16.58 12.00
N PHE A 46 -13.05 -15.70 11.52
CA PHE A 46 -11.61 -15.96 11.41
C PHE A 46 -10.80 -15.47 12.63
N ARG A 47 -11.39 -14.72 13.58
CA ARG A 47 -10.66 -14.00 14.65
C ARG A 47 -10.29 -14.81 15.89
N ASP A 48 -10.91 -15.96 16.09
CA ASP A 48 -10.55 -16.93 17.13
C ASP A 48 -9.25 -17.71 16.80
N VAL A 49 -8.61 -17.42 15.67
CA VAL A 49 -7.27 -17.92 15.34
C VAL A 49 -6.22 -16.99 15.95
N THR A 50 -5.39 -17.47 16.86
CA THR A 50 -4.31 -16.65 17.44
C THR A 50 -3.03 -16.76 16.60
N LEU A 51 -2.60 -15.68 15.95
CA LEU A 51 -1.28 -15.60 15.33
C LEU A 51 -0.21 -15.26 16.38
N LYS A 52 0.90 -16.01 16.43
CA LYS A 52 2.11 -15.62 17.16
C LYS A 52 3.00 -14.75 16.26
N ASN A 53 3.82 -13.87 16.84
CA ASN A 53 4.68 -12.95 16.06
C ASN A 53 5.61 -13.67 15.06
N ASN A 54 6.13 -14.84 15.42
CA ASN A 54 6.98 -15.65 14.52
C ASN A 54 6.22 -16.17 13.29
N ASP A 55 4.90 -16.29 13.36
CA ASP A 55 4.07 -16.77 12.24
C ASP A 55 3.96 -15.69 11.16
N LEU A 56 3.92 -14.43 11.58
CA LEU A 56 3.89 -13.26 10.72
C LEU A 56 5.16 -13.13 9.89
N TYR A 57 6.31 -13.36 10.52
CA TYR A 57 7.62 -13.38 9.87
C TYR A 57 7.70 -14.44 8.74
N ASN A 58 7.18 -15.64 9.01
CA ASN A 58 7.15 -16.73 8.04
C ASN A 58 6.19 -16.46 6.86
N VAL A 59 5.09 -15.73 7.10
CA VAL A 59 4.16 -15.30 6.04
C VAL A 59 4.81 -14.27 5.11
N VAL A 60 5.59 -13.34 5.65
CA VAL A 60 6.33 -12.36 4.85
C VAL A 60 7.37 -13.05 3.94
N GLN A 61 8.13 -14.03 4.45
CA GLN A 61 9.05 -14.80 3.60
C GLN A 61 8.35 -15.56 2.47
N ALA A 62 7.16 -16.12 2.75
CA ALA A 62 6.39 -16.88 1.75
C ALA A 62 5.75 -16.00 0.65
N LEU A 63 5.45 -14.75 0.96
CA LEU A 63 4.86 -13.78 0.02
C LEU A 63 5.87 -13.19 -0.96
N TYR A 64 7.14 -13.25 -0.59
CA TYR A 64 8.26 -12.77 -1.37
C TYR A 64 9.31 -13.88 -1.44
N PRO A 65 8.97 -15.04 -2.03
CA PRO A 65 9.97 -16.07 -2.24
C PRO A 65 11.05 -15.45 -3.12
N SER A 66 12.25 -15.30 -2.58
CA SER A 66 13.44 -15.08 -3.38
C SER A 66 13.57 -16.32 -4.26
N GLU A 67 13.03 -16.26 -5.47
CA GLU A 67 13.48 -17.17 -6.52
C GLU A 67 14.98 -16.85 -6.69
N ASP A 68 15.81 -17.76 -6.17
CA ASP A 68 17.29 -17.79 -6.18
C ASP A 68 18.08 -17.28 -4.95
N LEU A 69 17.73 -17.70 -3.72
CA LEU A 69 18.72 -17.78 -2.63
C LEU A 69 19.02 -19.23 -2.21
N TYR A 70 20.19 -19.68 -2.68
CA TYR A 70 20.89 -20.93 -2.39
C TYR A 70 21.18 -21.16 -0.89
N PRO A 71 21.53 -22.40 -0.49
CA PRO A 71 21.69 -22.80 0.89
C PRO A 71 22.98 -22.21 1.45
N SER A 72 22.88 -21.28 2.41
CA SER A 72 23.96 -21.12 3.37
C SER A 72 23.73 -22.12 4.48
N ASP A 73 24.50 -23.20 4.45
CA ASP A 73 24.77 -24.01 5.61
C ASP A 73 25.10 -23.08 6.82
N ASP A 74 24.59 -23.47 7.98
CA ASP A 74 24.97 -22.98 9.32
C ASP A 74 24.27 -21.79 9.99
N LEU A 75 23.00 -21.44 9.68
CA LEU A 75 22.22 -20.55 10.57
C LEU A 75 20.73 -20.88 10.72
N TYR A 76 20.33 -22.15 10.84
CA TYR A 76 19.06 -22.50 11.50
C TYR A 76 19.20 -23.84 12.22
N PRO A 77 18.89 -23.94 13.53
CA PRO A 77 18.74 -25.25 14.14
C PRO A 77 17.60 -25.97 13.42
N ARG A 78 17.96 -27.02 12.67
CA ARG A 78 17.03 -28.05 12.21
C ARG A 78 16.50 -28.74 13.46
N ASP A 79 15.40 -28.23 13.99
CA ASP A 79 14.67 -28.94 15.02
C ASP A 79 13.19 -29.02 14.65
N ASN A 80 12.64 -30.21 14.90
CA ASN A 80 11.35 -30.73 14.44
C ASN A 80 10.14 -29.96 15.01
N GLN A 81 9.99 -28.69 14.67
CA GLN A 81 8.84 -27.89 15.07
C GLN A 81 7.71 -28.08 14.06
N ILE A 82 6.61 -28.67 14.53
CA ILE A 82 5.30 -28.61 13.88
C ILE A 82 5.04 -27.15 13.53
N HIS A 83 5.11 -26.81 12.24
CA HIS A 83 5.07 -25.43 11.80
C HIS A 83 3.71 -24.80 12.16
N PRO A 84 3.67 -23.68 12.91
CA PRO A 84 2.43 -22.92 13.14
C PRO A 84 1.79 -22.39 11.83
N ARG A 85 2.59 -22.31 10.74
CA ARG A 85 2.11 -22.11 9.36
C ARG A 85 1.08 -23.16 8.92
N ASN A 86 1.23 -24.41 9.35
CA ASN A 86 0.27 -25.46 9.04
C ASN A 86 -0.99 -25.33 9.90
N GLU A 87 -0.89 -25.02 11.19
CA GLU A 87 -2.06 -24.95 12.06
C GLU A 87 -3.01 -23.81 11.67
N ILE A 88 -2.49 -22.59 11.50
CA ILE A 88 -3.30 -21.42 11.13
C ILE A 88 -3.92 -21.62 9.75
N ARG A 89 -3.13 -22.08 8.78
CA ARG A 89 -3.61 -22.43 7.44
C ARG A 89 -4.74 -23.44 7.51
N GLN A 90 -4.54 -24.56 8.20
CA GLN A 90 -5.54 -25.63 8.32
C GLN A 90 -6.81 -25.16 9.02
N ILE A 91 -6.71 -24.33 10.07
CA ILE A 91 -7.88 -23.78 10.76
C ILE A 91 -8.65 -22.82 9.84
N THR A 92 -7.95 -21.91 9.14
CA THR A 92 -8.60 -20.97 8.21
C THR A 92 -9.27 -21.70 7.04
N ILE A 93 -8.60 -22.71 6.46
CA ILE A 93 -9.17 -23.53 5.38
C ILE A 93 -10.42 -24.28 5.85
N ARG A 94 -10.41 -24.91 7.02
CA ARG A 94 -11.59 -25.58 7.58
C ARG A 94 -12.77 -24.63 7.76
N LYS A 95 -12.51 -23.38 8.16
CA LYS A 95 -13.58 -22.37 8.26
C LYS A 95 -14.12 -21.97 6.91
N LEU A 96 -13.24 -21.78 5.92
CA LEU A 96 -13.65 -21.54 4.54
C LEU A 96 -14.50 -22.70 3.99
N GLU A 97 -14.16 -23.95 4.31
CA GLU A 97 -14.99 -25.13 3.98
C GLU A 97 -16.36 -25.06 4.66
N GLN A 98 -16.41 -24.76 5.96
CA GLN A 98 -17.66 -24.64 6.73
C GLN A 98 -18.57 -23.52 6.21
N LEU A 99 -17.97 -22.46 5.67
CA LEU A 99 -18.66 -21.33 5.06
C LEU A 99 -19.10 -21.60 3.61
N GLY A 100 -18.77 -22.77 3.04
CA GLY A 100 -19.22 -23.17 1.71
C GLY A 100 -18.36 -22.68 0.54
N PHE A 101 -17.12 -22.24 0.79
CA PHE A 101 -16.22 -21.87 -0.30
C PHE A 101 -15.84 -23.08 -1.16
N ILE A 102 -15.96 -22.96 -2.49
CA ILE A 102 -15.71 -24.04 -3.46
C ILE A 102 -14.22 -24.43 -3.52
N SER A 103 -13.32 -23.45 -3.39
CA SER A 103 -11.87 -23.66 -3.43
C SER A 103 -11.16 -23.03 -2.22
N PRO A 104 -11.38 -23.55 -0.99
CA PRO A 104 -10.88 -22.97 0.26
C PRO A 104 -9.38 -22.68 0.27
N GLU A 105 -8.59 -23.60 -0.30
CA GLU A 105 -7.14 -23.46 -0.44
C GLU A 105 -6.74 -22.26 -1.29
N SER A 106 -7.36 -22.12 -2.47
CA SER A 106 -7.12 -20.99 -3.37
C SER A 106 -7.57 -19.66 -2.74
N ILE A 107 -8.66 -19.67 -1.98
CA ILE A 107 -9.17 -18.50 -1.27
C ILE A 107 -8.19 -18.09 -0.15
N TYR A 108 -7.67 -19.06 0.61
CA TYR A 108 -6.64 -18.82 1.61
C TYR A 108 -5.40 -18.18 0.98
N ASP A 109 -4.82 -18.80 -0.04
CA ASP A 109 -3.61 -18.29 -0.68
C ASP A 109 -3.82 -16.91 -1.31
N THR A 110 -5.01 -16.65 -1.86
CA THR A 110 -5.32 -15.36 -2.49
C THR A 110 -5.56 -14.27 -1.44
N TYR A 111 -6.52 -14.45 -0.52
CA TYR A 111 -6.99 -13.36 0.32
C TYR A 111 -6.26 -13.27 1.65
N PHE A 112 -5.99 -14.40 2.28
CA PHE A 112 -5.33 -14.44 3.58
C PHE A 112 -3.83 -14.19 3.43
N VAL A 113 -3.21 -14.88 2.46
CA VAL A 113 -1.79 -14.73 2.18
C VAL A 113 -1.56 -13.53 1.26
N ALA A 114 -1.86 -13.62 -0.04
CA ALA A 114 -1.44 -12.61 -1.01
C ALA A 114 -2.05 -11.21 -0.79
N CYS A 115 -3.32 -11.13 -0.38
CA CYS A 115 -3.95 -9.86 -0.01
C CYS A 115 -3.71 -9.47 1.47
N GLY A 116 -3.11 -10.33 2.29
CA GLY A 116 -2.77 -10.01 3.68
C GLY A 116 -3.94 -9.96 4.67
N LEU A 117 -5.05 -10.68 4.46
CA LEU A 117 -6.09 -10.77 5.51
C LEU A 117 -5.61 -11.49 6.78
N LEU A 118 -4.51 -12.25 6.74
CA LEU A 118 -3.91 -12.82 7.96
C LEU A 118 -3.59 -11.74 9.00
N TYR A 119 -3.14 -10.55 8.59
CA TYR A 119 -2.83 -9.46 9.52
C TYR A 119 -4.07 -8.91 10.26
N SER A 120 -5.26 -9.21 9.75
CA SER A 120 -6.54 -8.76 10.30
C SER A 120 -7.15 -9.74 11.31
N ILE A 121 -6.70 -10.99 11.33
CA ILE A 121 -7.26 -12.05 12.20
C ILE A 121 -7.16 -11.69 13.70
N ASN A 122 -6.01 -11.16 14.14
CA ASN A 122 -5.81 -10.77 15.53
C ASN A 122 -6.42 -9.40 15.88
N LYS A 123 -7.14 -8.75 14.96
CA LYS A 123 -7.73 -7.42 15.19
C LYS A 123 -9.18 -7.58 15.65
N ARG A 124 -9.59 -6.75 16.62
CA ARG A 124 -10.98 -6.71 17.11
C ARG A 124 -11.97 -6.32 16.00
N THR A 125 -11.55 -5.44 15.10
CA THR A 125 -12.29 -4.99 13.93
C THR A 125 -11.33 -4.88 12.74
N LEU A 126 -11.86 -4.92 11.52
CA LEU A 126 -11.09 -4.65 10.32
C LEU A 126 -10.57 -3.20 10.35
N VAL A 127 -9.30 -3.03 9.99
CA VAL A 127 -8.63 -1.73 9.95
C VAL A 127 -8.23 -1.41 8.51
N GLY A 128 -8.51 -0.18 8.09
CA GLY A 128 -8.22 0.32 6.76
C GLY A 128 -9.23 -0.15 5.71
N VAL A 129 -9.58 0.74 4.79
CA VAL A 129 -10.55 0.51 3.69
C VAL A 129 -10.21 -0.74 2.87
N GLU A 130 -8.91 -0.99 2.60
CA GLU A 130 -8.48 -2.15 1.82
C GLU A 130 -8.91 -3.48 2.44
N SER A 131 -8.94 -3.58 3.78
CA SER A 131 -9.39 -4.78 4.47
C SER A 131 -10.88 -5.05 4.22
N TYR A 132 -11.70 -4.00 4.20
CA TYR A 132 -13.12 -4.10 3.86
C TYR A 132 -13.30 -4.52 2.39
N LEU A 133 -12.55 -3.93 1.46
CA LEU A 133 -12.57 -4.33 0.05
C LEU A 133 -12.20 -5.80 -0.14
N LYS A 134 -11.17 -6.29 0.57
CA LYS A 134 -10.70 -7.69 0.49
C LYS A 134 -11.79 -8.66 0.94
N VAL A 135 -12.43 -8.39 2.08
CA VAL A 135 -13.48 -9.26 2.62
C VAL A 135 -14.73 -9.20 1.74
N ALA A 136 -15.21 -8.01 1.37
CA ALA A 136 -16.35 -7.87 0.49
C ALA A 136 -16.12 -8.65 -0.82
N HIS A 137 -14.97 -8.45 -1.48
CA HIS A 137 -14.61 -9.13 -2.72
C HIS A 137 -14.51 -10.66 -2.58
N MET A 138 -13.94 -11.16 -1.48
CA MET A 138 -13.84 -12.60 -1.21
C MET A 138 -15.20 -13.29 -1.24
N TYR A 139 -16.22 -12.61 -0.73
CA TYR A 139 -17.56 -13.15 -0.53
C TYR A 139 -18.54 -12.81 -1.68
N ILE A 140 -18.11 -12.11 -2.74
CA ILE A 140 -18.97 -11.83 -3.91
C ILE A 140 -19.45 -13.12 -4.57
N GLU A 141 -18.54 -14.05 -4.84
CA GLU A 141 -18.86 -15.33 -5.49
C GLU A 141 -19.74 -16.24 -4.61
N GLN A 142 -19.78 -15.98 -3.31
CA GLN A 142 -20.67 -16.67 -2.35
C GLN A 142 -22.05 -16.00 -2.24
N GLY A 143 -22.26 -14.87 -2.92
CA GLY A 143 -23.53 -14.13 -2.91
C GLY A 143 -23.81 -13.36 -1.61
N LEU A 144 -22.86 -13.29 -0.67
CA LEU A 144 -23.03 -12.55 0.59
C LEU A 144 -22.87 -11.03 0.39
N PHE A 145 -22.07 -10.62 -0.59
CA PHE A 145 -21.95 -9.23 -1.05
C PHE A 145 -22.15 -9.14 -2.56
N ALA A 146 -22.67 -8.01 -3.00
CA ALA A 146 -22.77 -7.68 -4.42
C ALA A 146 -21.53 -6.90 -4.89
N ARG A 147 -21.33 -6.86 -6.21
CA ARG A 147 -20.37 -5.94 -6.85
C ARG A 147 -20.59 -4.48 -6.40
N GLN A 148 -21.85 -4.08 -6.24
CA GLN A 148 -22.23 -2.75 -5.77
C GLN A 148 -21.73 -2.44 -4.35
N ASP A 149 -21.71 -3.43 -3.44
CA ASP A 149 -21.16 -3.24 -2.09
C ASP A 149 -19.66 -2.88 -2.16
N TYR A 150 -18.91 -3.55 -3.03
CA TYR A 150 -17.49 -3.26 -3.27
C TYR A 150 -17.30 -1.84 -3.85
N GLU A 151 -18.11 -1.47 -4.83
CA GLU A 151 -18.07 -0.14 -5.47
C GLU A 151 -18.47 0.98 -4.50
N ASP A 152 -19.43 0.74 -3.60
CA ASP A 152 -19.80 1.70 -2.56
C ASP A 152 -18.69 1.92 -1.53
N ILE A 153 -17.95 0.87 -1.15
CA ILE A 153 -16.76 1.02 -0.31
C ILE A 153 -15.73 1.94 -1.01
N GLN A 154 -15.46 1.72 -2.30
CA GLN A 154 -14.52 2.55 -3.06
C GLN A 154 -14.99 4.00 -3.18
N ARG A 155 -16.27 4.22 -3.47
CA ARG A 155 -16.87 5.55 -3.60
C ARG A 155 -16.80 6.33 -2.30
N VAL A 156 -17.21 5.73 -1.19
CA VAL A 156 -17.15 6.37 0.14
C VAL A 156 -15.72 6.64 0.54
N ALA A 157 -14.81 5.68 0.35
CA ALA A 157 -13.40 5.91 0.63
C ALA A 157 -12.84 7.08 -0.18
N THR A 158 -13.17 7.17 -1.47
CA THR A 158 -12.76 8.29 -2.33
C THR A 158 -13.25 9.63 -1.78
N ASN A 159 -14.51 9.72 -1.34
CA ASN A 159 -15.06 10.93 -0.73
C ASN A 159 -14.38 11.30 0.59
N VAL A 160 -14.13 10.32 1.45
CA VAL A 160 -13.45 10.53 2.73
C VAL A 160 -12.00 11.02 2.50
N TYR A 161 -11.27 10.41 1.56
CA TYR A 161 -9.92 10.86 1.19
C TYR A 161 -9.91 12.24 0.53
N PHE A 162 -10.96 12.59 -0.23
CA PHE A 162 -11.12 13.94 -0.78
C PHE A 162 -11.29 14.99 0.31
N ASN A 163 -11.73 14.60 1.52
CA ASN A 163 -11.75 15.44 2.71
C ASN A 163 -12.43 16.79 2.49
N PHE A 164 -13.56 16.81 1.78
CA PHE A 164 -14.29 18.03 1.41
C PHE A 164 -13.40 19.07 0.68
N GLY A 165 -12.44 18.61 -0.12
CA GLY A 165 -11.48 19.46 -0.83
C GLY A 165 -10.26 19.87 -0.02
N LYS A 166 -10.16 19.46 1.25
CA LYS A 166 -9.05 19.79 2.17
C LYS A 166 -7.90 18.78 2.07
N HIS A 167 -7.32 18.68 0.89
CA HIS A 167 -6.30 17.68 0.57
C HIS A 167 -5.02 18.32 0.01
N GLY A 168 -4.80 19.62 0.21
CA GLY A 168 -3.60 20.33 -0.26
C GLY A 168 -2.70 20.82 0.86
N ILE A 169 -1.57 21.44 0.51
CA ILE A 169 -0.60 22.01 1.46
C ILE A 169 -1.22 23.09 2.35
N ARG A 170 -2.26 23.78 1.86
CA ARG A 170 -2.99 24.82 2.60
C ARG A 170 -3.78 24.26 3.79
N ASP A 171 -4.08 22.97 3.76
CA ASP A 171 -4.84 22.27 4.79
C ASP A 171 -3.94 21.58 5.82
N VAL A 172 -2.62 21.67 5.65
CA VAL A 172 -1.65 21.18 6.62
C VAL A 172 -1.78 21.96 7.93
N ASP A 173 -1.81 21.21 9.03
CA ASP A 173 -1.81 21.76 10.36
C ASP A 173 -0.44 22.36 10.69
N ASN A 174 -0.30 23.65 10.41
CA ASN A 174 0.90 24.44 10.70
C ASN A 174 1.21 24.52 12.21
N SER A 175 0.36 24.02 13.12
CA SER A 175 0.74 23.87 14.53
C SER A 175 1.65 22.67 14.78
N ILE A 176 1.66 21.69 13.87
CA ILE A 176 2.39 20.42 13.99
C ILE A 176 3.76 20.50 13.31
N VAL A 177 3.83 21.19 12.16
CA VAL A 177 5.03 21.22 11.31
C VAL A 177 5.31 22.61 10.75
N ASP A 178 6.57 22.85 10.36
CA ASP A 178 6.97 23.97 9.51
C ASP A 178 6.92 23.53 8.04
N VAL A 179 5.91 24.01 7.32
CA VAL A 179 5.70 23.72 5.90
C VAL A 179 6.89 24.13 5.02
N GLU A 180 7.60 25.21 5.34
CA GLU A 180 8.75 25.66 4.55
C GLU A 180 9.96 24.74 4.73
N LYS A 181 10.12 24.16 5.93
CA LYS A 181 11.13 23.12 6.16
C LYS A 181 10.79 21.83 5.42
N ILE A 182 9.52 21.41 5.42
CA ILE A 182 9.05 20.25 4.63
C ILE A 182 9.34 20.47 3.14
N LYS A 183 8.97 21.63 2.60
CA LYS A 183 9.24 21.99 1.20
C LYS A 183 10.72 21.85 0.87
N ARG A 184 11.59 22.39 1.73
CA ARG A 184 13.05 22.31 1.54
C ARG A 184 13.56 20.88 1.52
N GLU A 185 13.11 20.04 2.45
CA GLU A 185 13.50 18.63 2.53
C GLU A 185 13.06 17.85 1.29
N VAL A 186 11.78 17.97 0.90
CA VAL A 186 11.21 17.19 -0.22
C VAL A 186 11.76 17.64 -1.57
N ARG A 187 11.98 18.95 -1.79
CA ARG A 187 12.50 19.49 -3.06
C ARG A 187 13.92 19.05 -3.38
N GLY A 188 14.68 18.61 -2.36
CA GLY A 188 16.05 18.13 -2.50
C GLY A 188 16.17 16.80 -3.26
N TYR A 189 15.07 16.04 -3.41
CA TYR A 189 15.06 14.80 -4.17
C TYR A 189 14.87 15.05 -5.67
N ALA A 190 15.54 14.24 -6.49
CA ALA A 190 15.42 14.31 -7.95
C ALA A 190 14.05 13.78 -8.40
N HIS A 191 13.63 12.64 -7.84
CA HIS A 191 12.32 12.03 -8.09
C HIS A 191 11.56 11.90 -6.77
N VAL A 192 10.27 12.25 -6.79
CA VAL A 192 9.36 12.09 -5.66
C VAL A 192 8.21 11.19 -6.11
N PHE A 193 8.18 9.97 -5.58
CA PHE A 193 7.09 9.03 -5.78
C PHE A 193 6.14 9.10 -4.58
N THR A 194 4.85 8.82 -4.83
CA THR A 194 3.86 8.78 -3.75
C THR A 194 2.80 7.73 -4.01
N THR A 195 2.30 7.12 -2.94
CA THR A 195 1.08 6.30 -2.98
C THR A 195 -0.14 7.07 -2.46
N ASN A 196 0.04 8.33 -2.08
CA ASN A 196 -1.01 9.14 -1.47
C ASN A 196 -1.88 9.75 -2.57
N TYR A 197 -3.17 9.93 -2.27
CA TYR A 197 -4.12 10.52 -3.20
C TYR A 197 -4.22 12.04 -3.08
N ASP A 198 -3.77 12.61 -1.96
CA ASP A 198 -3.77 14.05 -1.70
C ASP A 198 -2.88 14.83 -2.67
N THR A 199 -3.00 16.15 -2.67
CA THR A 199 -2.24 17.06 -3.56
C THR A 199 -1.14 17.84 -2.81
N ILE A 200 -0.73 17.40 -1.61
CA ILE A 200 0.26 18.11 -0.80
C ILE A 200 1.61 18.15 -1.53
N LEU A 201 2.01 17.01 -2.10
CA LEU A 201 3.30 16.91 -2.80
C LEU A 201 3.29 17.66 -4.14
N ASP A 202 2.15 17.70 -4.83
CA ASP A 202 1.96 18.52 -6.02
C ASP A 202 2.21 20.00 -5.69
N ASP A 203 1.55 20.50 -4.63
CA ASP A 203 1.71 21.87 -4.16
C ASP A 203 3.16 22.20 -3.78
N ILE A 204 3.86 21.26 -3.13
CA ILE A 204 5.27 21.45 -2.74
C ILE A 204 6.18 21.52 -3.96
N LEU A 205 5.95 20.69 -4.98
CA LEU A 205 6.88 20.51 -6.10
C LEU A 205 6.61 21.45 -7.27
N GLU A 206 5.37 21.89 -7.45
CA GLU A 206 4.97 22.82 -8.52
C GLU A 206 5.74 24.15 -8.45
N GLU A 207 6.00 24.66 -7.24
CA GLU A 207 6.79 25.89 -7.02
C GLU A 207 8.22 25.82 -7.59
N VAL A 208 8.76 24.63 -7.83
CA VAL A 208 10.09 24.42 -8.43
C VAL A 208 10.02 23.71 -9.79
N GLY A 209 8.85 23.68 -10.43
CA GLY A 209 8.65 23.07 -11.74
C GLY A 209 8.82 21.55 -11.76
N LYS A 210 8.62 20.88 -10.62
CA LYS A 210 8.64 19.41 -10.49
C LYS A 210 7.23 18.89 -10.24
N PHE A 211 7.01 17.59 -10.48
CA PHE A 211 5.74 16.91 -10.20
C PHE A 211 5.99 15.57 -9.52
N PRO A 212 5.14 15.17 -8.56
CA PRO A 212 5.22 13.84 -7.96
C PRO A 212 4.71 12.75 -8.89
N TYR A 213 5.26 11.55 -8.76
CA TYR A 213 4.82 10.34 -9.44
C TYR A 213 3.83 9.58 -8.53
N HIS A 214 2.53 9.80 -8.74
CA HIS A 214 1.43 9.17 -8.01
C HIS A 214 1.23 7.70 -8.42
N LEU A 215 1.89 6.76 -7.77
CA LEU A 215 1.89 5.34 -8.12
C LEU A 215 0.52 4.66 -7.96
N HIS A 216 -0.37 5.22 -7.12
CA HIS A 216 -1.76 4.77 -6.96
C HIS A 216 -2.76 5.76 -7.56
N GLY A 217 -2.30 6.71 -8.37
CA GLY A 217 -3.12 7.84 -8.80
C GLY A 217 -3.36 8.83 -7.66
N GLY A 218 -4.35 9.71 -7.81
CA GLY A 218 -4.65 10.78 -6.87
C GLY A 218 -5.56 11.84 -7.45
N PHE A 219 -5.89 12.83 -6.62
CA PHE A 219 -6.76 13.96 -7.01
C PHE A 219 -6.10 14.91 -8.01
N SER A 220 -4.85 14.66 -8.42
CA SER A 220 -4.17 15.33 -9.53
C SER A 220 -4.06 14.49 -10.81
N VAL A 221 -4.66 13.29 -10.86
CA VAL A 221 -4.54 12.34 -11.98
C VAL A 221 -5.93 12.06 -12.61
N ASN A 222 -6.07 12.12 -13.94
CA ASN A 222 -7.34 11.86 -14.67
C ASN A 222 -7.15 10.87 -15.84
N HIS A 223 -8.22 10.16 -16.21
CA HIS A 223 -8.33 9.20 -17.29
C HIS A 223 -8.36 9.77 -18.73
N LYS A 224 -8.91 10.97 -18.99
CA LYS A 224 -9.26 11.36 -20.37
C LYS A 224 -9.07 12.83 -20.76
N ASN A 225 -8.93 13.76 -19.81
CA ASN A 225 -8.69 15.18 -20.13
C ASN A 225 -7.88 15.84 -19.02
N LYS A 226 -6.81 16.55 -19.39
CA LYS A 226 -6.12 17.44 -18.45
C LYS A 226 -7.05 18.61 -18.14
N ASN A 227 -7.59 18.68 -16.92
CA ASN A 227 -8.09 19.95 -16.40
C ASN A 227 -6.92 20.96 -16.46
N PRO A 228 -7.11 22.20 -16.97
CA PRO A 228 -6.07 23.22 -16.93
C PRO A 228 -5.42 23.39 -15.56
N ASP A 229 -6.19 23.22 -14.49
CA ASP A 229 -5.75 23.38 -13.10
C ASP A 229 -5.18 22.09 -12.49
N GLY A 230 -5.25 20.97 -13.20
CA GLY A 230 -4.67 19.69 -12.80
C GLY A 230 -5.27 19.03 -11.55
N ARG A 231 -6.39 19.51 -11.01
CA ARG A 231 -7.07 18.95 -9.82
C ARG A 231 -8.48 18.45 -10.14
N TYR A 232 -8.88 17.35 -9.52
CA TYR A 232 -10.11 16.62 -9.82
C TYR A 232 -10.90 16.32 -8.56
N GLY A 233 -12.23 16.38 -8.67
CA GLY A 233 -13.13 15.93 -7.62
C GLY A 233 -13.20 14.39 -7.55
N PRO A 234 -13.93 13.86 -6.55
CA PRO A 234 -14.09 12.41 -6.34
C PRO A 234 -14.52 11.62 -7.59
N ASP A 235 -15.38 12.21 -8.41
CA ASP A 235 -15.95 11.54 -9.59
C ASP A 235 -15.00 11.54 -10.81
N ASP A 236 -14.04 12.45 -10.85
CA ASP A 236 -13.13 12.66 -11.99
C ASP A 236 -11.71 12.13 -11.75
N ALA A 237 -11.32 11.99 -10.48
CA ALA A 237 -9.97 11.58 -10.08
C ALA A 237 -9.74 10.09 -10.32
N LYS A 238 -8.52 9.73 -10.76
CA LYS A 238 -8.10 8.34 -10.88
C LYS A 238 -7.43 7.88 -9.59
N LEU A 239 -8.15 7.10 -8.79
CA LEU A 239 -7.62 6.47 -7.58
C LEU A 239 -7.56 4.94 -7.75
N VAL A 240 -6.41 4.35 -7.47
CA VAL A 240 -6.17 2.91 -7.62
C VAL A 240 -6.52 2.21 -6.33
N TRP A 241 -7.81 1.93 -6.18
CA TRP A 241 -8.32 1.02 -5.18
C TRP A 241 -8.17 -0.43 -5.64
N GLY A 242 -7.73 -1.32 -4.76
CA GLY A 242 -7.65 -2.74 -5.07
C GLY A 242 -7.24 -3.59 -3.87
N ILE A 243 -7.62 -4.87 -3.92
CA ILE A 243 -7.39 -5.85 -2.86
C ILE A 243 -5.97 -6.45 -2.89
N ASN A 244 -5.30 -6.37 -4.04
CA ASN A 244 -3.92 -6.79 -4.26
C ASN A 244 -3.30 -6.11 -5.49
N ALA A 245 -1.99 -6.35 -5.70
CA ALA A 245 -1.24 -5.90 -6.87
C ALA A 245 -1.96 -6.16 -8.21
N GLY A 246 -2.54 -7.35 -8.41
CA GLY A 246 -3.22 -7.72 -9.66
C GLY A 246 -4.50 -6.91 -9.92
N THR A 247 -5.33 -6.70 -8.90
CA THR A 247 -6.51 -5.81 -9.00
C THR A 247 -6.12 -4.36 -9.17
N LYS A 248 -5.07 -3.89 -8.48
CA LYS A 248 -4.51 -2.55 -8.68
C LYS A 248 -3.99 -2.40 -10.12
N TYR A 249 -3.27 -3.39 -10.68
CA TYR A 249 -2.87 -3.44 -12.09
C TYR A 249 -4.06 -3.44 -13.07
N ARG A 250 -5.16 -4.12 -12.75
CA ARG A 250 -6.39 -4.07 -13.55
C ARG A 250 -7.08 -2.72 -13.47
N SER A 251 -7.12 -2.07 -12.31
CA SER A 251 -7.61 -0.69 -12.13
C SER A 251 -6.71 0.34 -12.84
N LEU A 252 -5.41 0.05 -12.94
CA LEU A 252 -4.46 0.81 -13.75
C LEU A 252 -4.78 0.66 -15.25
N ALA A 253 -5.09 -0.56 -15.69
CA ALA A 253 -5.49 -0.91 -17.05
C ALA A 253 -6.91 -0.45 -17.43
N SER A 254 -7.84 -0.31 -16.48
CA SER A 254 -9.26 0.04 -16.74
C SER A 254 -9.51 1.51 -17.11
N GLY A 255 -8.50 2.20 -17.65
CA GLY A 255 -8.77 3.15 -18.74
C GLY A 255 -9.24 2.45 -20.04
N PHE A 256 -9.17 1.12 -20.06
CA PHE A 256 -9.66 0.22 -21.10
C PHE A 256 -10.99 -0.44 -20.69
N ASP A 257 -11.95 -0.36 -21.60
CA ASP A 257 -13.19 -1.13 -21.61
C ASP A 257 -12.86 -2.63 -21.73
N TYR A 258 -13.44 -3.48 -20.88
CA TYR A 258 -13.18 -4.92 -20.84
C TYR A 258 -13.74 -5.69 -22.05
N SER A 259 -14.37 -5.00 -23.00
CA SER A 259 -14.73 -5.55 -24.31
C SER A 259 -13.57 -5.66 -25.30
N ASP A 260 -12.42 -5.03 -25.04
CA ASP A 260 -11.25 -5.00 -25.95
C ASP A 260 -10.11 -5.94 -25.52
N PHE A 261 -10.41 -7.20 -25.25
CA PHE A 261 -9.38 -8.24 -25.09
C PHE A 261 -8.73 -8.54 -26.44
N ASN A 262 -7.65 -7.82 -26.78
CA ASN A 262 -6.78 -8.17 -27.91
C ASN A 262 -5.33 -8.32 -27.44
N TYR A 263 -4.79 -9.54 -27.57
CA TYR A 263 -3.44 -9.98 -27.21
C TYR A 263 -2.31 -9.30 -28.03
N ALA A 264 -2.58 -8.13 -28.62
CA ALA A 264 -1.70 -7.38 -29.52
C ALA A 264 -1.54 -5.90 -29.16
N ALA A 265 -2.03 -5.41 -28.01
CA ALA A 265 -1.84 -4.02 -27.57
C ALA A 265 -0.44 -3.72 -26.96
N MET A 266 0.58 -4.47 -27.38
CA MET A 266 1.96 -4.00 -27.28
C MET A 266 2.16 -2.94 -28.38
N ARG A 267 2.33 -1.69 -27.95
CA ARG A 267 2.59 -0.44 -28.74
C ARG A 267 1.31 0.37 -28.99
N TYR A 268 1.38 1.66 -28.65
CA TYR A 268 0.35 2.71 -28.66
C TYR A 268 -0.43 2.94 -27.34
N GLY A 269 0.15 3.80 -26.48
CA GLY A 269 -0.57 4.55 -25.44
C GLY A 269 -0.41 4.07 -24.01
N GLN A 270 0.78 4.21 -23.41
CA GLN A 270 0.97 3.94 -21.98
C GLN A 270 0.17 4.94 -21.14
N SER A 271 -0.54 4.47 -20.10
CA SER A 271 -1.20 5.35 -19.14
C SER A 271 -0.14 6.10 -18.30
N GLN A 272 -0.43 7.33 -17.85
CA GLN A 272 0.48 8.11 -16.98
C GLN A 272 1.03 7.31 -15.79
N LEU A 273 0.23 6.40 -15.22
CA LEU A 273 0.65 5.54 -14.12
C LEU A 273 1.64 4.45 -14.56
N ALA A 274 1.51 3.94 -15.77
CA ALA A 274 2.50 3.02 -16.35
C ALA A 274 3.84 3.72 -16.53
N ASP A 275 3.84 4.98 -17.00
CA ASP A 275 5.06 5.79 -17.10
C ASP A 275 5.68 6.02 -15.73
N TYR A 276 4.88 6.25 -14.69
CA TYR A 276 5.38 6.41 -13.32
C TYR A 276 6.06 5.14 -12.78
N PHE A 277 5.50 3.96 -13.09
CA PHE A 277 6.14 2.69 -12.74
C PHE A 277 7.38 2.39 -13.59
N ASP A 278 7.40 2.80 -14.85
CA ASP A 278 8.56 2.69 -15.74
C ASP A 278 9.73 3.52 -15.18
N ILE A 279 9.46 4.76 -14.79
CA ILE A 279 10.43 5.64 -14.11
C ILE A 279 10.92 4.97 -12.82
N LEU A 280 10.03 4.47 -11.95
CA LEU A 280 10.45 3.80 -10.71
C LEU A 280 11.37 2.59 -10.97
N GLU A 281 11.10 1.81 -12.03
CA GLU A 281 11.85 0.59 -12.34
C GLU A 281 13.15 0.85 -13.11
N HIS A 282 13.21 1.87 -13.96
CA HIS A 282 14.27 2.00 -14.97
C HIS A 282 15.11 3.28 -14.86
N GLU A 283 14.63 4.35 -14.21
CA GLU A 283 15.41 5.58 -14.05
C GLU A 283 16.64 5.41 -13.15
N VAL A 284 17.58 6.35 -13.30
CA VAL A 284 18.91 6.27 -12.69
C VAL A 284 18.95 7.09 -11.41
N PHE A 285 18.67 6.41 -10.29
CA PHE A 285 18.95 6.93 -8.95
C PHE A 285 19.60 5.83 -8.10
N ASP A 286 20.67 6.21 -7.42
CA ASP A 286 21.56 5.34 -6.66
C ASP A 286 21.09 5.13 -5.21
N GLU A 287 20.24 6.03 -4.71
CA GLU A 287 19.62 5.95 -3.40
C GLU A 287 18.13 6.29 -3.47
N ILE A 288 17.27 5.44 -2.87
CA ILE A 288 15.85 5.74 -2.65
C ILE A 288 15.54 5.79 -1.17
N HIS A 289 14.84 6.83 -0.74
CA HIS A 289 14.29 6.96 0.60
C HIS A 289 12.83 6.52 0.62
N ILE A 290 12.39 5.85 1.69
CA ILE A 290 11.01 5.38 1.87
C ILE A 290 10.49 5.94 3.20
N LEU A 291 9.54 6.86 3.14
CA LEU A 291 8.98 7.56 4.29
C LEU A 291 7.46 7.37 4.36
N GLY A 292 6.98 6.80 5.46
CA GLY A 292 5.53 6.63 5.68
C GLY A 292 4.84 5.63 4.75
N PHE A 293 5.58 4.89 3.93
CA PHE A 293 5.08 3.81 3.09
C PHE A 293 5.38 2.45 3.74
N SER A 294 4.34 1.63 3.98
CA SER A 294 4.51 0.37 4.72
C SER A 294 5.04 -0.77 3.83
N GLY A 295 4.61 -0.81 2.58
CA GLY A 295 4.96 -1.81 1.56
C GLY A 295 4.20 -3.13 1.67
N GLU A 296 3.43 -3.39 2.73
CA GLU A 296 2.92 -4.74 3.01
C GLU A 296 1.85 -5.20 2.02
N ASN A 297 0.99 -4.28 1.57
CA ASN A 297 -0.09 -4.55 0.62
C ASN A 297 0.21 -4.06 -0.81
N ASP A 298 1.46 -3.66 -1.07
CA ASP A 298 1.87 -2.94 -2.26
C ASP A 298 3.04 -3.62 -2.98
N GLY A 299 2.96 -4.95 -3.09
CA GLY A 299 3.96 -5.78 -3.76
C GLY A 299 4.30 -5.28 -5.18
N HIS A 300 3.36 -4.68 -5.90
CA HIS A 300 3.60 -4.08 -7.22
C HIS A 300 4.56 -2.89 -7.20
N VAL A 301 4.59 -2.11 -6.12
CA VAL A 301 5.57 -1.02 -5.93
C VAL A 301 6.91 -1.61 -5.51
N ASN A 302 6.88 -2.52 -4.53
CA ASN A 302 8.06 -3.20 -3.99
C ASN A 302 8.87 -3.90 -5.09
N GLN A 303 8.20 -4.66 -5.96
CA GLN A 303 8.83 -5.38 -7.06
C GLN A 303 9.53 -4.44 -8.05
N ARG A 304 9.00 -3.23 -8.28
CA ARG A 304 9.60 -2.25 -9.19
C ARG A 304 10.87 -1.65 -8.58
N ILE A 305 10.86 -1.38 -7.28
CA ILE A 305 12.06 -1.00 -6.51
C ILE A 305 13.10 -2.13 -6.57
N GLN A 306 12.69 -3.37 -6.34
CA GLN A 306 13.57 -4.54 -6.39
C GLN A 306 14.18 -4.76 -7.77
N LYS A 307 13.42 -4.53 -8.85
CA LYS A 307 13.89 -4.70 -10.24
C LYS A 307 14.82 -3.58 -10.71
N ASN A 308 14.71 -2.38 -10.16
CA ASN A 308 15.59 -1.27 -10.53
C ASN A 308 17.05 -1.58 -10.14
N ARG A 309 17.91 -1.79 -11.13
CA ARG A 309 19.33 -2.16 -10.94
C ARG A 309 20.22 -0.97 -10.59
N ASN A 310 19.73 0.25 -10.77
CA ASN A 310 20.47 1.48 -10.50
C ASN A 310 20.48 1.80 -9.01
N ILE A 311 19.42 1.44 -8.28
CA ILE A 311 19.32 1.62 -6.83
C ILE A 311 20.34 0.74 -6.13
N LYS A 312 21.23 1.35 -5.34
CA LYS A 312 22.24 0.65 -4.52
C LYS A 312 21.91 0.68 -3.04
N THR A 313 21.34 1.79 -2.57
CA THR A 313 20.92 1.97 -1.17
C THR A 313 19.43 2.29 -1.08
N ILE A 314 18.77 1.64 -0.13
CA ILE A 314 17.39 1.94 0.26
C ILE A 314 17.41 2.42 1.70
N VAL A 315 16.89 3.62 1.95
CA VAL A 315 16.78 4.20 3.29
C VAL A 315 15.32 4.15 3.73
N VAL A 316 14.98 3.29 4.67
CA VAL A 316 13.60 3.16 5.17
C VAL A 316 13.47 3.86 6.51
N TYR A 317 12.54 4.82 6.58
CA TYR A 317 12.20 5.50 7.83
C TYR A 317 11.17 4.68 8.61
N VAL A 318 11.53 4.28 9.83
CA VAL A 318 10.74 3.45 10.74
C VAL A 318 10.57 4.15 12.09
N LYS A 319 9.75 3.58 12.99
CA LYS A 319 9.63 4.09 14.36
C LYS A 319 11.00 4.05 15.06
N PRO A 320 11.27 4.96 16.02
CA PRO A 320 12.57 5.03 16.70
C PRO A 320 12.98 3.69 17.32
N ASP A 321 12.02 3.03 17.99
CA ASP A 321 12.24 1.75 18.67
C ASP A 321 12.49 0.59 17.70
N ASP A 322 12.13 0.75 16.42
CA ASP A 322 12.25 -0.30 15.39
C ASP A 322 13.56 -0.22 14.59
N VAL A 323 14.40 0.82 14.78
CA VAL A 323 15.61 1.04 13.97
C VAL A 323 16.63 -0.07 14.13
N GLU A 324 16.79 -0.59 15.35
CA GLU A 324 17.78 -1.60 15.70
C GLU A 324 17.22 -3.02 15.79
N THR A 325 15.92 -3.21 15.50
CA THR A 325 15.32 -4.54 15.62
C THR A 325 15.65 -5.40 14.40
N LEU A 326 16.13 -6.62 14.65
CA LEU A 326 16.43 -7.59 13.60
C LEU A 326 15.17 -7.91 12.78
N GLU A 327 14.02 -8.02 13.44
CA GLU A 327 12.72 -8.28 12.79
C GLU A 327 12.40 -7.21 11.74
N THR A 328 12.46 -5.92 12.12
CA THR A 328 12.18 -4.83 11.17
C THR A 328 13.20 -4.82 10.05
N ARG A 329 14.49 -5.01 10.35
CA ARG A 329 15.54 -5.04 9.33
C ARG A 329 15.28 -6.11 8.27
N VAL A 330 15.13 -7.35 8.69
CA VAL A 330 14.89 -8.47 7.76
C VAL A 330 13.59 -8.26 6.99
N ARG A 331 12.53 -7.79 7.66
CA ARG A 331 11.25 -7.52 7.00
C ARG A 331 11.38 -6.47 5.89
N LYS A 332 12.13 -5.39 6.12
CA LYS A 332 12.35 -4.34 5.12
C LYS A 332 13.32 -4.77 4.02
N GLU A 333 14.30 -5.63 4.33
CA GLU A 333 15.15 -6.28 3.32
C GLU A 333 14.34 -7.16 2.37
N ILE A 334 13.44 -8.00 2.90
CA ILE A 334 12.54 -8.82 2.07
C ILE A 334 11.65 -7.94 1.18
N LEU A 335 11.06 -6.89 1.74
CA LEU A 335 10.14 -6.02 0.98
C LEU A 335 10.85 -5.22 -0.12
N PHE A 336 12.07 -4.74 0.11
CA PHE A 336 12.67 -3.73 -0.77
C PHE A 336 14.05 -4.09 -1.33
N GLY A 337 14.84 -4.86 -0.59
CA GLY A 337 16.25 -5.11 -0.89
C GLY A 337 16.46 -5.92 -2.17
N GLY A 338 15.70 -7.01 -2.33
CA GLY A 338 16.07 -8.04 -3.31
C GLY A 338 17.51 -8.52 -3.09
N ASP A 339 18.19 -8.97 -4.14
CA ASP A 339 19.45 -9.71 -3.98
C ASP A 339 20.71 -8.83 -3.81
N LEU A 340 20.66 -7.54 -4.19
CA LEU A 340 21.86 -6.72 -4.41
C LEU A 340 21.84 -5.33 -3.77
N LYS A 341 20.78 -4.97 -3.03
CA LYS A 341 20.62 -3.62 -2.48
C LYS A 341 20.85 -3.60 -0.98
N ARG A 342 21.54 -2.57 -0.51
CA ARG A 342 21.70 -2.33 0.93
C ARG A 342 20.46 -1.63 1.47
N VAL A 343 19.78 -2.24 2.44
CA VAL A 343 18.70 -1.60 3.19
C VAL A 343 19.26 -0.99 4.48
N ALA A 344 19.03 0.30 4.68
CA ALA A 344 19.40 1.03 5.88
C ALA A 344 18.14 1.55 6.57
N LEU A 345 18.01 1.29 7.86
CA LEU A 345 16.91 1.82 8.67
C LEU A 345 17.30 3.17 9.29
N LYS A 346 16.36 4.10 9.32
CA LYS A 346 16.48 5.36 10.05
C LYS A 346 15.22 5.63 10.85
N SER A 347 15.34 6.34 11.97
CA SER A 347 14.16 6.84 12.67
C SER A 347 13.46 7.91 11.85
N TRP A 348 12.13 7.82 11.77
CA TRP A 348 11.29 8.87 11.20
C TRP A 348 11.36 10.19 11.99
N ASP A 349 11.77 10.17 13.27
CA ASP A 349 11.96 11.38 14.09
C ASP A 349 13.14 12.18 13.56
N GLY A 350 14.12 11.49 12.98
CA GLY A 350 15.20 12.14 12.28
C GLY A 350 14.70 12.97 11.11
N PHE A 351 13.65 12.54 10.40
CA PHE A 351 13.03 13.35 9.35
C PHE A 351 12.20 14.49 9.95
N TRP A 352 11.33 14.19 10.91
CA TRP A 352 10.41 15.16 11.48
C TRP A 352 11.09 16.26 12.28
N SER A 353 12.17 15.98 13.02
CA SER A 353 12.97 17.00 13.73
C SER A 353 13.59 18.07 12.82
N ARG A 354 13.80 17.75 11.53
CA ARG A 354 14.22 18.75 10.53
C ARG A 354 13.06 19.60 10.01
N CYS A 355 11.83 19.17 10.24
CA CYS A 355 10.59 19.80 9.81
C CYS A 355 9.80 20.45 10.96
N GLU A 356 10.15 20.17 12.21
CA GLU A 356 9.58 20.80 13.40
C GLU A 356 9.86 22.31 13.40
N LYS A 357 9.02 23.09 14.07
CA LYS A 357 9.18 24.55 14.16
C LYS A 357 10.43 24.98 14.91
#